data_AF-A0A957VS12-F1
#
_entry.id   AF-A0A957VS12-F1
#
_cell.length_a   1.000
_cell.length_b   1.000
_cell.length_c   1.000
_cell.angle_alpha   90.00
_cell.angle_beta   90.00
_cell.angle_gamma   90.00
#
_symmetry.space_group_name_H-M   'P 1'
#
loop_
_entity.id
_entity.type
_entity.pdbx_description
1 polymer ?
#
loop_
_entity_poly.entity_id
_entity_poly.type
_entity_poly.pdbx_seq_one_letter_code
_entity_poly.pdbx_strand_id
1 'polypeptide(L)'
;MDNNLITDNPETLDVERQNLAKEYAKIKRRLFVIELGLSVVYVLVWVFSGLSPWLRDQIYTVTEATWLAVPLFALGFGLPYTIITAPLNYYGGFVLPHRYQQSVQSFGSWLFDQFKGAAVSGVLGLIILEIIYALMGLAPQTWWLWAGGVMLLFTVLLSSLAPVLLFPLFYKYKPLDNEALVTRLTDLAERTGTQVQGVYAFDMSSKTVAANAAVMGLGRTRRIVLGDTLVDKVHHR
;
A
#
# COMPACT_ATOMS: atom_id res chain seq x y z
N MET A 1 3.51 -32.78 39.03
CA MET A 1 2.49 -31.76 38.73
C MET A 1 3.24 -30.44 38.68
N ASP A 2 3.88 -30.17 37.54
CA ASP A 2 4.76 -29.00 37.41
C ASP A 2 3.95 -27.80 37.00
N ASN A 3 3.74 -26.94 37.99
CA ASN A 3 3.02 -25.70 37.91
C ASN A 3 3.97 -24.62 37.38
N ASN A 4 4.13 -24.56 36.06
CA ASN A 4 4.90 -23.49 35.41
C ASN A 4 4.01 -22.23 35.31
N LEU A 5 3.96 -21.49 36.41
CA LEU A 5 3.48 -20.12 36.45
C LEU A 5 4.46 -19.27 35.62
N ILE A 6 4.10 -19.04 34.36
CA ILE A 6 4.71 -17.98 33.55
C ILE A 6 4.32 -16.68 34.25
N THR A 7 5.25 -16.16 35.05
CA THR A 7 5.17 -14.82 35.61
C THR A 7 5.31 -13.86 34.44
N ASP A 8 4.19 -13.30 34.00
CA ASP A 8 4.14 -12.24 32.99
C ASP A 8 4.76 -10.97 33.60
N ASN A 9 6.10 -10.91 33.59
CA ASN A 9 6.85 -9.72 33.96
C ASN A 9 6.70 -8.71 32.81
N PRO A 10 6.08 -7.53 33.01
CA PRO A 10 5.85 -6.55 31.95
C PRO A 10 7.14 -5.99 31.33
N GLU A 11 8.31 -6.23 31.94
CA GLU A 11 9.62 -5.84 31.40
C GLU A 11 10.21 -6.84 30.38
N THR A 12 9.74 -8.09 30.34
CA THR A 12 10.27 -9.10 29.42
C THR A 12 9.21 -9.49 28.39
N LEU A 13 9.43 -9.09 27.14
CA LEU A 13 8.60 -9.47 26.00
C LEU A 13 8.41 -10.99 25.94
N ASP A 14 7.16 -11.46 25.96
CA ASP A 14 6.77 -12.86 25.84
C ASP A 14 7.55 -13.59 24.71
N VAL A 15 8.32 -14.60 25.10
CA VAL A 15 9.21 -15.37 24.22
C VAL A 15 8.42 -16.11 23.14
N GLU A 16 7.22 -16.59 23.45
CA GLU A 16 6.36 -17.27 22.48
C GLU A 16 5.94 -16.33 21.36
N ARG A 17 5.44 -15.14 21.73
CA ARG A 17 5.09 -14.07 20.77
C ARG A 17 6.28 -13.65 19.92
N GLN A 18 7.48 -13.55 20.50
CA GLN A 18 8.68 -13.24 19.73
C GLN A 18 9.00 -14.31 18.69
N ASN A 19 8.85 -15.59 19.04
CA ASN A 19 9.11 -16.70 18.12
C ASN A 19 8.09 -16.73 16.98
N LEU A 20 6.80 -16.52 17.28
CA LEU A 20 5.74 -16.37 16.27
C LEU A 20 6.02 -15.20 15.33
N ALA A 21 6.44 -14.04 15.86
CA ALA A 21 6.78 -12.88 15.05
C ALA A 21 7.98 -13.15 14.12
N LYS A 22 9.02 -13.84 14.63
CA LYS A 22 10.18 -14.26 13.82
C LYS A 22 9.77 -15.22 12.69
N GLU A 23 8.91 -16.18 12.97
CA GLU A 23 8.43 -17.13 11.98
C GLU A 23 7.60 -16.42 10.89
N TYR A 24 6.64 -15.59 11.30
CA TYR A 24 5.85 -14.77 10.39
C TYR A 24 6.72 -13.91 9.48
N ALA A 25 7.71 -13.20 10.04
CA ALA A 25 8.64 -12.37 9.29
C ALA A 25 9.52 -13.20 8.34
N LYS A 26 9.94 -14.40 8.74
CA LYS A 26 10.71 -15.32 7.88
C LYS A 26 9.88 -15.79 6.68
N ILE A 27 8.60 -16.12 6.87
CA ILE A 27 7.70 -16.51 5.78
C ILE A 27 7.48 -15.33 4.84
N LYS A 28 7.15 -14.14 5.36
CA LYS A 28 7.00 -12.92 4.53
C LYS A 28 8.24 -12.62 3.69
N ARG A 29 9.44 -12.72 4.28
CA ARG A 29 10.70 -12.50 3.56
C ARG A 29 10.92 -13.53 2.46
N ARG A 30 10.56 -14.80 2.67
CA ARG A 30 10.61 -15.84 1.63
C ARG A 30 9.67 -15.53 0.47
N LEU A 31 8.42 -15.14 0.77
CA LEU A 31 7.45 -14.74 -0.25
C LEU A 31 7.98 -13.57 -1.08
N PHE A 32 8.52 -12.55 -0.44
CA PHE A 32 9.14 -11.40 -1.10
C PHE A 32 10.29 -11.82 -2.06
N VAL A 33 11.19 -12.71 -1.62
CA VAL A 33 12.30 -13.19 -2.46
C VAL A 33 11.78 -14.01 -3.66
N ILE A 34 10.75 -14.84 -3.45
CA ILE A 34 10.13 -15.61 -4.53
C ILE A 34 9.47 -14.67 -5.55
N GLU A 35 8.71 -13.68 -5.08
CA GLU A 35 8.06 -12.69 -5.93
C GLU A 35 9.06 -11.84 -6.71
N LEU A 36 10.17 -11.45 -6.08
CA LEU A 36 11.29 -10.78 -6.75
C LEU A 36 11.94 -11.68 -7.81
N GLY A 37 12.15 -12.96 -7.52
CA GLY A 37 12.67 -13.90 -8.50
C GLY A 37 11.72 -14.06 -9.69
N LEU A 38 10.42 -14.19 -9.43
CA LEU A 38 9.39 -14.24 -10.46
C LEU A 38 9.33 -12.96 -11.29
N SER A 39 9.48 -11.78 -10.68
CA SER A 39 9.47 -10.51 -11.42
C SER A 39 10.67 -10.39 -12.36
N VAL A 40 11.86 -10.80 -11.91
CA VAL A 40 13.05 -10.87 -12.76
C VAL A 40 12.83 -11.84 -13.91
N VAL A 41 12.41 -13.08 -13.63
CA VAL A 41 12.14 -14.07 -14.68
C VAL A 41 11.09 -13.56 -15.67
N TYR A 42 10.02 -12.94 -15.18
CA TYR A 42 8.98 -12.36 -16.01
C TYR A 42 9.55 -11.33 -16.99
N VAL A 43 10.33 -10.37 -16.51
CA VAL A 43 10.98 -9.36 -17.36
C VAL A 43 11.94 -10.01 -18.36
N LEU A 44 12.76 -10.97 -17.93
CA LEU A 44 13.70 -11.66 -18.83
C LEU A 44 12.95 -12.41 -19.94
N VAL A 45 11.82 -13.05 -19.63
CA VAL A 45 10.96 -13.67 -20.64
C VAL A 45 10.51 -12.63 -21.65
N TRP A 46 9.98 -11.49 -21.22
CA TRP A 46 9.53 -10.42 -22.15
C TRP A 46 10.64 -9.84 -23.02
N VAL A 47 11.86 -9.75 -22.49
CA VAL A 47 13.04 -9.24 -23.20
C VAL A 47 13.56 -10.24 -24.22
N PHE A 48 13.68 -11.53 -23.86
CA PHE A 48 14.35 -12.52 -24.71
C PHE A 48 13.43 -13.34 -25.62
N SER A 49 12.14 -13.43 -25.32
CA SER A 49 11.20 -14.26 -26.10
C SER A 49 10.64 -13.58 -27.37
N GLY A 50 10.83 -12.26 -27.51
CA GLY A 50 10.17 -11.48 -28.57
C GLY A 50 8.68 -11.18 -28.29
N LEU A 51 8.17 -11.46 -27.09
CA LEU A 51 6.79 -11.11 -26.72
C LEU A 51 6.51 -9.60 -26.77
N SER A 52 7.50 -8.77 -26.44
CA SER A 52 7.37 -7.29 -26.49
C SER A 52 7.06 -6.77 -27.90
N PRO A 53 7.88 -7.04 -28.94
CA PRO A 53 7.56 -6.63 -30.31
C PRO A 53 6.32 -7.34 -30.84
N TRP A 54 6.11 -8.63 -30.52
CA TRP A 54 4.90 -9.34 -30.94
C TRP A 54 3.63 -8.64 -30.44
N LEU A 55 3.54 -8.32 -29.14
CA LEU A 55 2.37 -7.65 -28.58
C LEU A 55 2.18 -6.26 -29.19
N ARG A 56 3.28 -5.51 -29.36
CA ARG A 56 3.25 -4.21 -30.04
C ARG A 56 2.60 -4.34 -31.42
N ASP A 57 3.06 -5.29 -32.24
CA ASP A 57 2.58 -5.46 -33.60
C ASP A 57 1.09 -5.85 -33.60
N GLN A 58 0.65 -6.72 -32.68
CA GLN A 58 -0.77 -7.05 -32.52
C GLN A 58 -1.61 -5.81 -32.17
N ILE A 59 -1.14 -4.95 -31.27
CA ILE A 59 -1.84 -3.73 -30.90
C ILE A 59 -1.98 -2.77 -32.09
N TYR A 60 -0.92 -2.60 -32.88
CA TYR A 60 -0.96 -1.73 -34.07
C TYR A 60 -1.80 -2.29 -35.22
N THR A 61 -2.22 -3.56 -35.18
CA THR A 61 -3.27 -4.05 -36.10
C THR A 61 -4.67 -3.55 -35.74
N VAL A 62 -4.90 -3.16 -34.48
CA VAL A 62 -6.20 -2.73 -33.97
C VAL A 62 -6.29 -1.21 -33.90
N THR A 63 -5.20 -0.52 -33.58
CA THR A 63 -5.20 0.94 -33.45
C THR A 63 -3.85 1.56 -33.83
N GLU A 64 -3.90 2.64 -34.61
CA GLU A 64 -2.73 3.47 -34.90
C GLU A 64 -2.54 4.59 -33.85
N ALA A 65 -3.54 4.80 -33.00
CA ALA A 65 -3.53 5.87 -32.02
C ALA A 65 -2.62 5.52 -30.83
N THR A 66 -1.52 6.28 -30.65
CA THR A 66 -0.53 6.02 -29.59
C THR A 66 -1.14 6.05 -28.19
N TRP A 67 -2.08 6.97 -27.93
CA TRP A 67 -2.80 7.09 -26.65
C TRP A 67 -3.72 5.91 -26.33
N LEU A 68 -3.99 5.03 -27.31
CA LEU A 68 -4.70 3.78 -27.10
C LEU A 68 -3.73 2.58 -27.09
N ALA A 69 -2.63 2.67 -27.84
CA ALA A 69 -1.62 1.62 -27.87
C ALA A 69 -0.91 1.43 -26.52
N VAL A 70 -0.60 2.52 -25.82
CA VAL A 70 0.08 2.49 -24.50
C VAL A 70 -0.73 1.73 -23.43
N PRO A 71 -2.03 2.02 -23.18
CA PRO A 71 -2.80 1.31 -22.17
C PRO A 71 -3.05 -0.14 -22.55
N LEU A 72 -3.23 -0.43 -23.85
CA LEU A 72 -3.36 -1.81 -24.31
C LEU A 72 -2.07 -2.61 -24.07
N PHE A 73 -0.91 -2.01 -24.30
CA PHE A 73 0.37 -2.64 -24.01
C PHE A 73 0.55 -2.85 -22.51
N ALA A 74 0.24 -1.82 -21.70
CA ALA A 74 0.31 -1.90 -20.24
C ALA A 74 -0.61 -2.99 -19.68
N LEU A 75 -1.81 -3.18 -20.24
CA LEU A 75 -2.70 -4.28 -19.87
C LEU A 75 -2.16 -5.65 -20.32
N GLY A 76 -1.68 -5.76 -21.55
CA GLY A 76 -1.09 -7.01 -22.07
C GLY A 76 0.16 -7.47 -21.31
N PHE A 77 0.94 -6.51 -20.80
CA PHE A 77 2.07 -6.77 -19.90
C PHE A 77 1.63 -6.97 -18.45
N GLY A 78 0.73 -6.15 -17.92
CA GLY A 78 0.37 -6.16 -16.49
C GLY A 78 -0.54 -7.32 -16.07
N LEU A 79 -1.49 -7.71 -16.91
CA LEU A 79 -2.48 -8.74 -16.56
C LEU A 79 -1.84 -10.13 -16.36
N PRO A 80 -0.97 -10.63 -17.26
CA PRO A 80 -0.33 -11.92 -17.02
C PRO A 80 0.53 -11.92 -15.76
N TYR A 81 1.25 -10.83 -15.49
CA TYR A 81 2.03 -10.68 -14.26
C TYR A 81 1.16 -10.76 -13.00
N THR A 82 0.01 -10.07 -13.02
CA THR A 82 -0.96 -10.08 -11.92
C THR A 82 -1.51 -11.49 -11.68
N ILE A 83 -1.83 -12.24 -12.74
CA ILE A 83 -2.31 -13.63 -12.65
C ILE A 83 -1.24 -14.54 -12.05
N ILE A 84 0.02 -14.43 -12.50
CA ILE A 84 1.14 -15.25 -12.03
C ILE A 84 1.43 -15.01 -10.54
N THR A 85 1.35 -13.75 -10.09
CA THR A 85 1.62 -13.35 -8.70
C THR A 85 0.42 -13.47 -7.78
N ALA A 86 -0.81 -13.61 -8.31
CA ALA A 86 -2.04 -13.68 -7.53
C ALA A 86 -2.01 -14.74 -6.41
N PRO A 87 -1.48 -15.98 -6.61
CA PRO A 87 -1.42 -16.98 -5.54
C PRO A 87 -0.51 -16.56 -4.37
N LEU A 88 0.62 -15.91 -4.66
CA LEU A 88 1.54 -15.39 -3.65
C LEU A 88 0.91 -14.22 -2.88
N ASN A 89 0.26 -13.31 -3.60
CA ASN A 89 -0.45 -12.18 -3.02
C ASN A 89 -1.61 -12.63 -2.12
N TYR A 90 -2.36 -13.64 -2.54
CA TYR A 90 -3.42 -14.25 -1.74
C TYR A 90 -2.85 -14.90 -0.47
N TYR A 91 -1.78 -15.70 -0.60
CA TYR A 91 -1.18 -16.35 0.56
C TYR A 91 -0.59 -15.33 1.54
N GLY A 92 0.21 -14.36 1.07
CA GLY A 92 0.87 -13.37 1.90
C GLY A 92 -0.05 -12.29 2.46
N GLY A 93 -1.09 -11.92 1.71
CA GLY A 93 -2.03 -10.85 2.06
C GLY A 93 -3.26 -11.32 2.83
N PHE A 94 -3.74 -12.55 2.60
CA PHE A 94 -4.93 -13.09 3.24
C PHE A 94 -4.60 -14.26 4.17
N VAL A 95 -4.07 -15.36 3.65
CA VAL A 95 -3.91 -16.61 4.42
C VAL A 95 -2.94 -16.44 5.60
N LEU A 96 -1.77 -15.86 5.35
CA LEU A 96 -0.71 -15.75 6.34
C LEU A 96 -1.09 -14.81 7.51
N PRO A 97 -1.65 -13.61 7.30
CA PRO A 97 -2.16 -12.79 8.40
C PRO A 97 -3.23 -13.49 9.24
N HIS A 98 -4.15 -14.24 8.63
CA HIS A 98 -5.17 -14.98 9.39
C HIS A 98 -4.55 -16.12 10.22
N ARG A 99 -3.56 -16.83 9.67
CA ARG A 99 -2.85 -17.90 10.40
C ARG A 99 -2.18 -17.41 11.68
N TYR A 100 -1.68 -16.17 11.68
CA TYR A 100 -1.06 -15.53 12.86
C TYR A 100 -2.00 -14.57 13.60
N GLN A 101 -3.31 -14.68 13.35
CA GLN A 101 -4.35 -13.88 14.01
C GLN A 101 -4.12 -12.36 13.91
N GLN A 102 -3.48 -11.91 12.83
CA GLN A 102 -3.22 -10.49 12.56
C GLN A 102 -4.32 -9.83 11.72
N SER A 103 -5.19 -10.63 11.10
CA SER A 103 -6.31 -10.18 10.28
C SER A 103 -7.61 -10.81 10.74
N VAL A 104 -8.68 -10.02 10.70
CA VAL A 104 -10.08 -10.44 10.89
C VAL A 104 -10.91 -10.14 9.64
N GLN A 105 -10.26 -9.65 8.57
CA GLN A 105 -10.90 -9.25 7.34
C GLN A 105 -11.51 -10.45 6.61
N SER A 106 -12.78 -10.37 6.21
CA SER A 106 -13.40 -11.42 5.39
C SER A 106 -12.78 -11.50 3.99
N PHE A 107 -12.82 -12.68 3.37
CA PHE A 107 -12.25 -12.87 2.02
C PHE A 107 -12.85 -11.92 0.97
N GLY A 108 -14.18 -11.72 1.00
CA GLY A 108 -14.86 -10.80 0.08
C GLY A 108 -14.43 -9.34 0.27
N SER A 109 -14.26 -8.90 1.52
CA SER A 109 -13.73 -7.56 1.81
C SER A 109 -12.29 -7.40 1.33
N TRP A 110 -11.45 -8.40 1.58
CA TRP A 110 -10.05 -8.42 1.12
C TRP A 110 -9.96 -8.35 -0.40
N LEU A 111 -10.73 -9.18 -1.11
CA LEU A 111 -10.72 -9.21 -2.57
C LEU A 111 -11.20 -7.88 -3.17
N PHE A 112 -12.22 -7.26 -2.58
CA PHE A 112 -12.69 -5.95 -3.01
C PHE A 112 -11.65 -4.84 -2.78
N ASP A 113 -10.90 -4.89 -1.68
CA ASP A 113 -9.77 -3.99 -1.46
C ASP A 113 -8.65 -4.20 -2.48
N GLN A 114 -8.33 -5.45 -2.83
CA GLN A 114 -7.34 -5.73 -3.88
C GLN A 114 -7.78 -5.14 -5.23
N PHE A 115 -9.06 -5.30 -5.60
CA PHE A 115 -9.59 -4.74 -6.83
C PHE A 115 -9.58 -3.21 -6.83
N LYS A 116 -10.06 -2.57 -5.75
CA LYS A 116 -10.00 -1.09 -5.61
C LYS A 116 -8.56 -0.59 -5.70
N GLY A 117 -7.64 -1.26 -5.01
CA GLY A 117 -6.21 -0.94 -5.05
C GLY A 117 -5.65 -1.01 -6.46
N ALA A 118 -5.91 -2.11 -7.18
CA ALA A 118 -5.47 -2.31 -8.56
C ALA A 118 -6.10 -1.30 -9.53
N ALA A 119 -7.38 -0.96 -9.36
CA ALA A 119 -8.06 0.03 -10.18
C ALA A 119 -7.48 1.44 -9.98
N VAL A 120 -7.29 1.86 -8.73
CA VAL A 120 -6.71 3.17 -8.40
C VAL A 120 -5.28 3.26 -8.90
N SER A 121 -4.43 2.26 -8.61
CA SER A 121 -3.03 2.27 -9.06
C SER A 121 -2.92 2.15 -10.58
N GLY A 122 -3.78 1.36 -11.22
CA GLY A 122 -3.85 1.21 -12.67
C GLY A 122 -4.21 2.54 -13.35
N VAL A 123 -5.29 3.21 -12.91
CA VAL A 123 -5.70 4.50 -13.50
C VAL A 123 -4.60 5.56 -13.33
N LEU A 124 -4.06 5.71 -12.11
CA LEU A 124 -2.99 6.69 -11.85
C LEU A 124 -1.72 6.37 -12.64
N GLY A 125 -1.34 5.09 -12.69
CA GLY A 125 -0.17 4.62 -13.43
C GLY A 125 -0.31 4.86 -14.93
N LEU A 126 -1.49 4.59 -15.51
CA LEU A 126 -1.76 4.83 -16.92
C LEU A 126 -1.71 6.32 -17.27
N ILE A 127 -2.28 7.20 -16.44
CA ILE A 127 -2.20 8.66 -16.65
C ILE A 127 -0.74 9.11 -16.71
N ILE A 128 0.09 8.63 -15.77
CA ILE A 128 1.51 8.98 -15.75
C ILE A 128 2.24 8.39 -16.96
N LEU A 129 1.94 7.15 -17.34
CA LEU A 129 2.55 6.49 -18.48
C LEU A 129 2.25 7.25 -19.77
N GLU A 130 0.98 7.64 -19.98
CA GLU A 130 0.56 8.46 -21.12
C GLU A 130 1.29 9.81 -21.18
N ILE A 131 1.38 10.51 -20.05
CA ILE A 131 2.10 11.79 -19.99
C ILE A 131 3.58 11.59 -20.37
N ILE A 132 4.22 10.53 -19.87
CA ILE A 132 5.62 10.23 -20.20
C ILE A 132 5.78 9.94 -21.69
N TYR A 133 4.92 9.11 -22.29
CA TYR A 133 4.97 8.81 -23.71
C TYR A 133 4.70 10.05 -24.58
N ALA A 134 3.76 10.91 -24.16
CA ALA A 134 3.51 12.19 -24.83
C ALA A 134 4.74 13.11 -24.75
N LEU A 135 5.40 13.20 -23.60
CA LEU A 135 6.63 13.99 -23.43
C LEU A 135 7.79 13.46 -24.27
N MET A 136 7.91 12.14 -24.43
CA MET A 136 8.90 11.52 -25.31
C MET A 136 8.68 11.93 -26.77
N GLY A 137 7.43 12.06 -27.21
CA GLY A 137 7.08 12.55 -28.56
C GLY A 137 7.29 14.06 -28.73
N LEU A 138 6.92 14.86 -27.73
CA LEU A 138 6.96 16.33 -27.81
C LEU A 138 8.35 16.92 -27.59
N ALA A 139 9.16 16.33 -26.70
CA ALA A 139 10.48 16.83 -26.33
C ALA A 139 11.53 15.70 -26.25
N PRO A 140 11.88 15.03 -27.37
CA PRO A 140 12.67 13.79 -27.34
C PRO A 140 14.06 13.89 -26.70
N GLN A 141 14.67 15.08 -26.64
CA GLN A 141 15.98 15.29 -26.01
C GLN A 141 15.90 15.64 -24.52
N THR A 142 14.79 16.23 -24.07
CA THR A 142 14.61 16.75 -22.71
C THR A 142 13.39 16.16 -21.99
N TRP A 143 12.75 15.12 -22.54
CA TRP A 143 11.55 14.51 -21.98
C TRP A 143 11.76 14.04 -20.54
N TRP A 144 12.96 13.55 -20.22
CA TRP A 144 13.31 13.08 -18.89
C TRP A 144 13.29 14.21 -17.85
N LEU A 145 13.64 15.44 -18.25
CA LEU A 145 13.59 16.62 -17.37
C LEU A 145 12.14 17.01 -17.08
N TRP A 146 11.31 17.04 -18.13
CA TRP A 146 9.87 17.31 -18.00
C TRP A 146 9.15 16.21 -17.21
N ALA A 147 9.45 14.94 -17.50
CA ALA A 147 8.91 13.79 -16.78
C ALA A 147 9.34 13.82 -15.31
N GLY A 148 10.59 14.18 -15.02
CA GLY A 148 11.07 14.41 -13.65
C GLY A 148 10.27 15.49 -12.93
N GLY A 149 10.01 16.63 -13.60
CA GLY A 149 9.16 17.70 -13.06
C GLY A 149 7.71 17.25 -12.80
N VAL A 150 7.11 16.53 -13.75
CA VAL A 150 5.77 15.94 -13.61
C VAL A 150 5.74 14.95 -12.44
N MET A 151 6.73 14.07 -12.33
CA MET A 151 6.82 13.07 -11.26
C MET A 151 7.00 13.73 -9.89
N LEU A 152 7.80 14.79 -9.80
CA LEU A 152 7.95 15.57 -8.57
C LEU A 152 6.61 16.21 -8.17
N LEU A 153 5.97 16.91 -9.10
CA LEU A 153 4.66 17.53 -8.86
C LEU A 153 3.62 16.48 -8.45
N PHE A 154 3.54 15.38 -9.19
CA PHE A 154 2.64 14.26 -8.91
C PHE A 154 2.89 13.67 -7.52
N THR A 155 4.16 13.46 -7.14
CA THR A 155 4.52 12.92 -5.81
C THR A 155 4.10 13.87 -4.69
N VAL A 156 4.32 15.17 -4.85
CA VAL A 156 3.91 16.18 -3.86
C VAL A 156 2.39 16.23 -3.74
N LEU A 157 1.68 16.30 -4.87
CA LEU A 157 0.22 16.31 -4.91
C LEU A 157 -0.36 15.03 -4.29
N LEU A 158 0.12 13.87 -4.72
CA LEU A 158 -0.35 12.59 -4.22
C LEU A 158 -0.04 12.43 -2.73
N SER A 159 1.12 12.86 -2.25
CA SER A 159 1.47 12.80 -0.81
C SER A 159 0.57 13.70 0.03
N SER A 160 0.11 14.83 -0.50
CA SER A 160 -0.85 15.71 0.18
C SER A 160 -2.28 15.20 0.09
N LEU A 161 -2.68 14.62 -1.06
CA LEU A 161 -4.06 14.25 -1.35
C LEU A 161 -4.40 12.82 -0.97
N ALA A 162 -3.45 11.88 -0.95
CA ALA A 162 -3.68 10.47 -0.67
C ALA A 162 -4.37 10.22 0.68
N PRO A 163 -4.02 10.90 1.79
CA PRO A 163 -4.72 10.72 3.06
C PRO A 163 -6.20 11.12 3.01
N VAL A 164 -6.57 12.02 2.10
CA VAL A 164 -7.92 12.58 1.98
C VAL A 164 -8.74 11.88 0.90
N LEU A 165 -8.11 11.51 -0.21
CA LEU A 165 -8.78 10.95 -1.38
C LEU A 165 -8.67 9.43 -1.46
N LEU A 166 -7.49 8.88 -1.15
CA LEU A 166 -7.22 7.45 -1.36
C LEU A 166 -7.53 6.63 -0.11
N PHE A 167 -7.09 7.07 1.07
CA PHE A 167 -7.24 6.29 2.29
C PHE A 167 -8.71 6.04 2.66
N PRO A 168 -9.64 7.00 2.49
CA PRO A 168 -11.06 6.78 2.74
C PRO A 168 -11.71 5.74 1.82
N LEU A 169 -11.10 5.39 0.68
CA LEU A 169 -11.58 4.30 -0.17
C LEU A 169 -11.42 2.93 0.50
N PHE A 170 -10.50 2.83 1.47
CA PHE A 170 -10.18 1.59 2.17
C PHE A 170 -10.70 1.60 3.60
N TYR A 171 -10.60 2.70 4.32
CA TYR A 171 -10.95 2.78 5.74
C TYR A 171 -11.99 3.86 5.99
N LYS A 172 -12.96 3.56 6.87
CA LYS A 172 -13.85 4.61 7.38
C LYS A 172 -13.02 5.56 8.23
N TYR A 173 -13.28 6.85 8.04
CA TYR A 173 -12.52 7.94 8.60
C TYR A 173 -13.46 8.82 9.42
N LYS A 174 -13.18 8.98 10.72
CA LYS A 174 -13.95 9.86 11.61
C LYS A 174 -13.05 10.65 12.54
N PRO A 175 -13.47 11.84 13.01
CA PRO A 175 -12.82 12.51 14.14
C PRO A 175 -12.71 11.57 15.35
N LEU A 176 -11.65 11.73 16.15
CA LEU A 176 -11.50 10.95 17.37
C LEU A 176 -12.48 11.45 18.45
N ASP A 177 -13.29 10.55 19.00
CA ASP A 177 -14.36 10.90 19.96
C ASP A 177 -13.81 11.31 21.36
N ASN A 178 -12.59 10.88 21.72
CA ASN A 178 -11.99 11.15 23.02
C ASN A 178 -11.31 12.52 23.08
N GLU A 179 -12.05 13.55 23.51
CA GLU A 179 -11.56 14.94 23.61
C GLU A 179 -10.29 15.09 24.45
N ALA A 180 -10.17 14.38 25.57
CA ALA A 180 -8.97 14.46 26.42
C ALA A 180 -7.72 13.94 25.70
N LEU A 181 -7.85 12.87 24.91
CA LEU A 181 -6.76 12.34 24.10
C LEU A 181 -6.44 13.26 22.92
N VAL A 182 -7.47 13.86 22.29
CA VAL A 182 -7.28 14.88 21.25
C VAL A 182 -6.42 16.03 21.78
N THR A 183 -6.80 16.64 22.91
CA THR A 183 -6.05 17.75 23.52
C THR A 183 -4.60 17.38 23.83
N ARG A 184 -4.37 16.21 24.44
CA ARG A 184 -3.01 15.75 24.75
C ARG A 184 -2.14 15.58 23.50
N LEU A 185 -2.72 15.09 22.41
CA LEU A 185 -2.00 14.88 21.15
C LEU A 185 -1.77 16.19 20.40
N THR A 186 -2.72 17.12 20.42
CA THR A 186 -2.53 18.45 19.84
C THR A 186 -1.48 19.25 20.59
N ASP A 187 -1.49 19.24 21.92
CA ASP A 187 -0.49 19.92 22.75
C ASP A 187 0.91 19.35 22.50
N LEU A 188 1.03 18.03 22.35
CA LEU A 188 2.30 17.39 22.02
C LEU A 188 2.79 17.80 20.62
N ALA A 189 1.88 17.87 19.65
CA ALA A 189 2.22 18.33 18.30
C ALA A 189 2.71 19.78 18.32
N GLU A 190 2.04 20.67 19.06
CA GLU A 190 2.45 22.07 19.20
C GLU A 190 3.82 22.22 19.87
N ARG A 191 4.07 21.48 20.95
CA ARG A 191 5.37 21.46 21.65
C ARG A 191 6.53 20.99 20.76
N THR A 192 6.25 20.17 19.75
CA THR A 192 7.24 19.70 18.78
C THR A 192 7.31 20.56 17.52
N GLY A 193 6.61 21.71 17.49
CA GLY A 193 6.56 22.61 16.34
C GLY A 193 5.76 22.04 15.15
N THR A 194 4.92 21.03 15.39
CA THR A 194 4.10 20.38 14.36
C THR A 194 2.66 20.86 14.48
N GLN A 195 2.23 21.69 13.54
CA GLN A 195 0.81 22.03 13.42
C GLN A 195 0.04 20.86 12.80
N VAL A 196 -1.07 20.48 13.43
CA VAL A 196 -1.99 19.45 12.94
C VAL A 196 -3.40 20.01 12.87
N GLN A 197 -4.12 19.68 11.81
CA GLN A 197 -5.50 20.11 11.58
C GLN A 197 -6.49 19.37 12.49
N GLY A 198 -6.10 18.21 13.03
CA GLY A 198 -6.92 17.43 13.94
C GLY A 198 -6.40 16.02 14.14
N VAL A 199 -7.13 15.28 14.99
CA VAL A 199 -6.88 13.89 15.34
C VAL A 199 -8.07 13.04 14.91
N TYR A 200 -7.79 11.96 14.20
CA TYR A 200 -8.80 11.12 13.56
C TYR A 200 -8.57 9.66 13.88
N ALA A 201 -9.64 8.87 13.81
CA ALA A 201 -9.61 7.43 13.94
C ALA A 201 -9.94 6.77 12.59
N PHE A 202 -9.15 5.76 12.22
CA PHE A 202 -9.50 4.80 11.18
C PHE A 202 -10.11 3.55 11.81
N ASP A 203 -11.17 3.06 11.17
CA ASP A 203 -11.78 1.75 11.41
C ASP A 203 -10.82 0.64 10.90
N MET A 204 -9.73 0.41 11.64
CA MET A 204 -8.77 -0.65 11.36
C MET A 204 -9.26 -1.99 11.88
N SER A 205 -10.06 -1.99 12.94
CA SER A 205 -10.60 -3.18 13.61
C SER A 205 -11.47 -4.03 12.67
N SER A 206 -12.11 -3.43 11.67
CA SER A 206 -12.82 -4.17 10.61
C SER A 206 -11.93 -5.10 9.76
N LYS A 207 -10.60 -4.94 9.81
CA LYS A 207 -9.66 -5.70 8.98
C LYS A 207 -8.51 -6.33 9.75
N THR A 208 -7.97 -5.66 10.76
CA THR A 208 -6.76 -6.08 11.46
C THR A 208 -6.89 -5.84 12.95
N VAL A 209 -6.12 -6.61 13.73
CA VAL A 209 -5.92 -6.36 15.17
C VAL A 209 -4.66 -5.55 15.43
N ALA A 210 -3.87 -5.24 14.40
CA ALA A 210 -2.63 -4.49 14.52
C ALA A 210 -2.93 -3.06 14.97
N ALA A 211 -2.14 -2.58 15.93
CA ALA A 211 -2.20 -1.20 16.37
C ALA A 211 -1.29 -0.35 15.47
N ASN A 212 -1.80 0.78 14.99
CA ASN A 212 -1.01 1.69 14.17
C ASN A 212 -1.41 3.16 14.43
N ALA A 213 -0.45 4.04 14.20
CA ALA A 213 -0.63 5.48 14.26
C ALA A 213 0.26 6.11 13.19
N ALA A 214 -0.22 7.19 12.59
CA ALA A 214 0.57 7.95 11.63
C ALA A 214 0.22 9.43 11.69
N VAL A 215 1.20 10.27 11.36
CA VAL A 215 0.97 11.66 10.99
C VAL A 215 1.03 11.74 9.48
N MET A 216 -0.05 12.18 8.85
CA MET A 216 -0.19 12.20 7.40
C MET A 216 -0.47 13.60 6.88
N GLY A 217 -0.15 13.88 5.62
CA GLY A 217 -0.36 15.17 4.97
C GLY A 217 0.88 16.07 5.01
N LEU A 218 0.78 17.23 4.37
CA LEU A 218 1.89 18.16 4.17
C LEU A 218 1.53 19.57 4.65
N GLY A 219 2.50 20.25 5.27
CA GLY A 219 2.31 21.61 5.80
C GLY A 219 1.10 21.71 6.73
N ARG A 220 0.11 22.53 6.36
CA ARG A 220 -1.09 22.83 7.18
C ARG A 220 -2.17 21.75 7.12
N THR A 221 -2.06 20.78 6.22
CA THR A 221 -3.04 19.68 6.08
C THR A 221 -2.66 18.44 6.90
N ARG A 222 -1.56 18.53 7.67
CA ARG A 222 -1.09 17.47 8.56
C ARG A 222 -2.17 17.08 9.54
N ARG A 223 -2.34 15.78 9.76
CA ARG A 223 -3.33 15.21 10.67
C ARG A 223 -2.75 14.01 11.40
N ILE A 224 -3.13 13.84 12.66
CA ILE A 224 -2.82 12.64 13.43
C ILE A 224 -3.92 11.62 13.14
N VAL A 225 -3.56 10.41 12.78
CA VAL A 225 -4.51 9.32 12.54
C VAL A 225 -4.12 8.12 13.37
N LEU A 226 -5.08 7.59 14.11
CA LEU A 226 -4.93 6.43 14.98
C LEU A 226 -5.82 5.31 14.45
N GLY A 227 -5.35 4.07 14.49
CA GLY A 227 -6.23 2.93 14.40
C GLY A 227 -7.09 2.84 15.66
N ASP A 228 -8.39 2.59 15.51
CA ASP A 228 -9.28 2.23 16.62
C ASP A 228 -8.70 1.07 17.47
N THR A 229 -8.08 0.08 16.84
CA THR A 229 -7.36 -1.01 17.50
C THR A 229 -6.24 -0.56 18.45
N LEU A 230 -5.59 0.57 18.17
CA LEU A 230 -4.57 1.15 19.05
C LEU A 230 -5.24 1.86 20.23
N VAL A 231 -6.28 2.64 19.95
CA VAL A 231 -7.04 3.38 20.97
C VAL A 231 -7.63 2.41 21.99
N ASP A 232 -8.24 1.32 21.55
CA ASP A 232 -8.82 0.29 22.41
C ASP A 232 -7.76 -0.39 23.28
N LYS A 233 -6.61 -0.77 22.70
CA LYS A 233 -5.52 -1.44 23.43
C LYS A 233 -4.90 -0.58 24.53
N VAL A 234 -4.81 0.73 24.30
CA VAL A 234 -4.25 1.67 25.28
C VAL A 234 -5.27 2.01 26.35
N HIS A 235 -6.57 2.02 26.05
CA HIS A 235 -7.61 2.24 27.05
C HIS A 235 -7.81 1.05 28.01
N HIS A 236 -7.47 -0.17 27.59
CA HIS A 236 -7.52 -1.36 28.44
C HIS A 236 -6.27 -1.58 29.31
N ARG A 237 -5.36 -0.61 29.38
CA ARG A 237 -4.21 -0.59 30.30
C ARG A 237 -4.29 0.61 31.22
#